data_AF-A0A5J4IW40-F1
#
_entry.id   AF-A0A5J4IW40-F1
#
_cell.length_a   1.000
_cell.length_b   1.000
_cell.length_c   1.000
_cell.angle_alpha   90.00
_cell.angle_beta   90.00
_cell.angle_gamma   90.00
#
_symmetry.space_group_name_H-M   'P 1'
#
loop_
_entity.id
_entity.type
_entity.pdbx_description
1 polymer ?
#
loop_
_entity_poly.entity_id
_entity_poly.type
_entity_poly.pdbx_seq_one_letter_code
_entity_poly.pdbx_strand_id
1 'polypeptide(L)'
;MTLKKLFVKILLIFLVLAIGFCGLLYFSLRTRVNDISNQEPFASFIGKEIILGQEAILVNNYEHFVHEEPLYLDAVGSQLFEGTTIACKLSKGDIIVINSVKDVTNGVSGTTSTILLGEVTTGNPSKTKPFEYDWGNQQIAKNSKGVYLFTFDTADWEK
;
A
#
# COMPACT_ATOMS: atom_id res chain seq x y z
N MET A 1 10.02 58.38 7.93
CA MET A 1 10.50 56.98 7.83
C MET A 1 11.37 56.86 6.59
N THR A 2 12.62 56.38 6.68
CA THR A 2 13.53 56.35 5.50
C THR A 2 13.11 55.28 4.50
N LEU A 3 13.27 55.54 3.20
CA LEU A 3 12.88 54.62 2.10
C LEU A 3 13.42 53.19 2.31
N LYS A 4 14.65 53.08 2.84
CA LYS A 4 15.28 51.79 3.22
C LYS A 4 14.49 51.03 4.29
N LYS A 5 13.98 51.73 5.32
CA LYS A 5 13.16 51.11 6.39
C LYS A 5 11.78 50.68 5.88
N LEU A 6 11.23 51.35 4.86
CA LEU A 6 9.99 50.94 4.20
C LEU A 6 10.22 49.67 3.36
N PHE A 7 11.30 49.63 2.58
CA PHE A 7 11.64 48.48 1.74
C PHE A 7 11.89 47.21 2.57
N VAL A 8 12.61 47.31 3.68
CA VAL A 8 12.85 46.17 4.60
C VAL A 8 11.54 45.64 5.19
N LYS A 9 10.57 46.50 5.53
CA LYS A 9 9.26 46.07 6.04
C LYS A 9 8.46 45.33 4.97
N ILE A 10 8.46 45.81 3.73
CA ILE A 10 7.77 45.16 2.60
C ILE A 10 8.39 43.78 2.33
N LEU A 11 9.72 43.69 2.31
CA LEU A 11 10.43 42.42 2.13
C LEU A 11 10.08 41.42 3.24
N LEU A 12 10.00 41.87 4.48
CA LEU A 12 9.67 41.02 5.63
C LEU A 12 8.22 40.50 5.57
N ILE A 13 7.27 41.35 5.16
CA ILE A 13 5.88 40.94 4.92
C ILE A 13 5.81 39.90 3.79
N PHE A 14 6.50 40.13 2.68
CA PHE A 14 6.54 39.19 1.56
C PHE A 14 7.15 37.84 1.98
N LEU A 15 8.22 37.86 2.78
CA LEU A 15 8.84 36.65 3.31
C LEU A 15 7.87 35.84 4.18
N VAL A 16 7.13 36.50 5.07
CA VAL A 16 6.10 35.83 5.90
C VAL A 16 5.00 35.23 5.03
N LEU A 17 4.53 35.95 4.02
CA LEU A 17 3.52 35.45 3.07
C LEU A 17 4.04 34.25 2.27
N ALA A 18 5.30 34.31 1.79
CA ALA A 18 5.93 33.22 1.05
C ALA A 18 6.07 31.97 1.92
N ILE A 19 6.53 32.11 3.18
CA ILE A 19 6.63 30.99 4.12
C ILE A 19 5.24 30.41 4.41
N GLY A 20 4.23 31.26 4.64
CA GLY A 20 2.86 30.83 4.85
C GLY A 20 2.29 30.06 3.65
N PHE A 21 2.53 30.55 2.44
CA PHE A 21 2.11 29.89 1.20
C PHE A 21 2.80 28.53 1.00
N CYS A 22 4.12 28.46 1.20
CA CYS A 22 4.86 27.20 1.13
C CYS A 22 4.36 26.18 2.17
N GLY A 23 4.02 26.65 3.38
CA GLY A 23 3.42 25.80 4.41
C GLY A 23 2.06 25.21 4.00
N LEU A 24 1.19 26.02 3.38
CA LEU A 24 -0.11 25.58 2.86
C LEU A 24 0.04 24.59 1.70
N LEU A 25 1.00 24.82 0.80
CA LEU A 25 1.32 23.90 -0.27
C LEU A 25 1.81 22.56 0.27
N TYR A 26 2.75 22.58 1.22
CA TYR A 26 3.23 21.35 1.86
C TYR A 26 2.10 20.59 2.55
N PHE A 27 1.25 21.29 3.30
CA PHE A 27 0.12 20.65 3.98
C PHE A 27 -0.90 20.05 3.00
N SER A 28 -1.13 20.70 1.87
CA SER A 28 -2.07 20.21 0.84
C SER A 28 -1.50 19.05 0.04
N LEU A 29 -0.21 19.12 -0.30
CA LEU A 29 0.46 18.20 -1.22
C LEU A 29 1.20 17.05 -0.54
N ARG A 30 1.20 16.96 0.80
CA ARG A 30 1.80 15.82 1.48
C ARG A 30 0.93 14.58 1.29
N THR A 31 1.58 13.45 1.03
CA THR A 31 0.96 12.13 1.13
C THR A 31 0.42 11.92 2.54
N ARG A 32 -0.78 11.35 2.64
CA ARG A 32 -1.41 11.02 3.92
C ARG A 32 -1.55 9.52 4.02
N VAL A 33 -1.24 8.98 5.19
CA VAL A 33 -1.36 7.56 5.50
C VAL A 33 -2.27 7.44 6.70
N ASN A 34 -3.34 6.67 6.56
CA ASN A 34 -4.29 6.40 7.64
C ASN A 34 -4.38 4.90 7.87
N ASP A 35 -4.18 4.47 9.11
CA ASP A 35 -4.41 3.08 9.49
C ASP A 35 -5.92 2.82 9.59
N ILE A 36 -6.39 1.86 8.79
CA ILE A 36 -7.79 1.44 8.71
C ILE A 36 -7.98 -0.03 9.10
N SER A 37 -6.99 -0.64 9.75
CA SER A 37 -7.00 -2.05 10.17
C SER A 37 -8.20 -2.40 11.06
N ASN A 38 -8.70 -1.44 11.82
CA ASN A 38 -9.83 -1.60 12.74
C ASN A 38 -11.21 -1.34 12.09
N GLN A 39 -11.25 -1.06 10.79
CA GLN A 39 -12.49 -0.81 10.05
C GLN A 39 -12.96 -2.10 9.35
N GLU A 40 -14.27 -2.27 9.18
CA GLU A 40 -14.81 -3.35 8.35
C GLU A 40 -14.54 -3.07 6.85
N PRO A 41 -14.23 -4.09 6.04
CA PRO A 41 -14.19 -5.52 6.37
C PRO A 41 -12.87 -6.02 6.98
N PHE A 42 -11.85 -5.15 7.09
CA PHE A 42 -10.47 -5.50 7.44
C PHE A 42 -10.34 -6.08 8.84
N ALA A 43 -11.02 -5.48 9.81
CA ALA A 43 -11.03 -5.93 11.21
C ALA A 43 -11.41 -7.42 11.34
N SER A 44 -12.16 -7.96 10.38
CA SER A 44 -12.58 -9.35 10.38
C SER A 44 -11.47 -10.35 10.06
N PHE A 45 -10.36 -9.94 9.44
CA PHE A 45 -9.27 -10.83 9.00
C PHE A 45 -7.85 -10.38 9.40
N ILE A 46 -7.66 -9.17 9.94
CA ILE A 46 -6.40 -8.75 10.55
C ILE A 46 -5.93 -9.75 11.62
N GLY A 47 -4.65 -10.13 11.56
CA GLY A 47 -4.00 -11.04 12.50
C GLY A 47 -4.47 -12.50 12.41
N LYS A 48 -5.31 -12.84 11.43
CA LYS A 48 -5.78 -14.22 11.23
C LYS A 48 -4.98 -14.90 10.12
N GLU A 49 -4.82 -16.20 10.25
CA GLU A 49 -4.31 -17.04 9.18
C GLU A 49 -5.33 -17.13 8.05
N ILE A 50 -4.89 -16.74 6.86
CA ILE A 50 -5.64 -16.77 5.61
C ILE A 50 -4.90 -17.75 4.70
N ILE A 51 -5.65 -18.59 4.01
CA ILE A 51 -5.05 -19.54 3.06
C ILE A 51 -4.93 -18.87 1.70
N LEU A 52 -3.76 -18.95 1.08
CA LEU A 52 -3.57 -18.51 -0.29
C LEU A 52 -4.33 -19.45 -1.25
N GLY A 53 -5.31 -18.90 -1.98
CA GLY A 53 -6.24 -19.69 -2.80
C GLY A 53 -5.71 -20.13 -4.17
N GLN A 54 -4.64 -19.49 -4.63
CA GLN A 54 -4.02 -19.74 -5.94
C GLN A 54 -2.51 -19.49 -5.87
N GLU A 55 -1.76 -19.97 -6.86
CA GLU A 55 -0.33 -19.66 -6.95
C GLU A 55 -0.13 -18.14 -7.12
N ALA A 56 0.93 -17.63 -6.50
CA ALA A 56 1.27 -16.22 -6.51
C ALA A 56 2.79 -16.03 -6.57
N ILE A 57 3.23 -14.80 -6.73
CA ILE A 57 4.65 -14.44 -6.72
C ILE A 57 4.89 -13.29 -5.75
N LEU A 58 6.06 -13.31 -5.11
CA LEU A 58 6.61 -12.13 -4.47
C LEU A 58 7.63 -11.53 -5.41
N VAL A 59 7.43 -10.27 -5.75
CA VAL A 59 8.37 -9.47 -6.53
C VAL A 59 8.98 -8.39 -5.66
N ASN A 60 10.11 -7.81 -6.07
CA ASN A 60 10.60 -6.62 -5.41
C ASN A 60 9.62 -5.45 -5.60
N ASN A 61 9.33 -4.76 -4.49
CA ASN A 61 8.42 -3.62 -4.52
C ASN A 61 9.13 -2.43 -5.20
N TYR A 62 8.55 -1.91 -6.29
CA TYR A 62 8.99 -0.68 -6.94
C TYR A 62 7.94 0.43 -6.86
N GLU A 63 6.83 0.16 -6.19
CA GLU A 63 5.71 1.10 -6.07
C GLU A 63 6.21 2.36 -5.36
N HIS A 64 6.09 3.50 -6.05
CA HIS A 64 6.71 4.75 -5.60
C HIS A 64 5.93 5.43 -4.46
N PHE A 65 4.73 4.95 -4.13
CA PHE A 65 3.80 5.64 -3.25
C PHE A 65 3.71 5.03 -1.85
N VAL A 66 3.83 3.71 -1.76
CA VAL A 66 3.89 2.96 -0.49
C VAL A 66 4.99 1.93 -0.66
N HIS A 67 6.00 2.06 0.18
CA HIS A 67 7.19 1.21 0.15
C HIS A 67 7.55 0.89 1.59
N GLU A 68 6.56 0.35 2.31
CA GLU A 68 6.78 -0.07 3.69
C GLU A 68 7.45 -1.44 3.74
N GLU A 69 7.12 -2.32 2.79
CA GLU A 69 7.74 -3.64 2.66
C GLU A 69 8.53 -3.79 1.36
N PRO A 70 9.66 -4.54 1.40
CA PRO A 70 10.55 -4.68 0.25
C PRO A 70 9.97 -5.58 -0.86
N LEU A 71 8.91 -6.34 -0.57
CA LEU A 71 8.29 -7.28 -1.48
C LEU A 71 6.83 -6.92 -1.73
N TYR A 72 6.41 -7.08 -2.97
CA TYR A 72 5.03 -6.92 -3.40
C TYR A 72 4.45 -8.28 -3.77
N LEU A 73 3.24 -8.57 -3.30
CA LEU A 73 2.51 -9.79 -3.59
C LEU A 73 1.70 -9.61 -4.88
N ASP A 74 1.89 -10.51 -5.84
CA ASP A 74 1.20 -10.41 -7.14
C ASP A 74 0.77 -11.78 -7.66
N ALA A 75 -0.17 -11.79 -8.59
CA ALA A 75 -0.63 -12.99 -9.27
C ALA A 75 0.43 -13.51 -10.25
N VAL A 76 0.47 -14.83 -10.44
CA VAL A 76 1.29 -15.42 -11.51
C VAL A 76 0.77 -14.95 -12.86
N GLY A 77 1.65 -14.40 -13.70
CA GLY A 77 1.30 -13.96 -15.05
C GLY A 77 0.85 -12.50 -15.17
N SER A 78 0.89 -11.72 -14.08
CA SER A 78 0.73 -10.28 -14.13
C SER A 78 1.76 -9.60 -15.03
N GLN A 79 1.40 -8.44 -15.59
CA GLN A 79 2.35 -7.62 -16.34
C GLN A 79 3.29 -6.92 -15.37
N LEU A 80 4.50 -7.45 -15.25
CA LEU A 80 5.53 -6.86 -14.40
C LEU A 80 6.21 -5.66 -15.09
N PHE A 81 6.49 -4.61 -14.33
CA PHE A 81 7.28 -3.48 -14.81
C PHE A 81 8.72 -3.88 -15.14
N GLU A 82 9.35 -3.17 -16.07
CA GLU A 82 10.75 -3.39 -16.42
C GLU A 82 11.66 -3.20 -15.19
N GLY A 83 12.53 -4.18 -14.92
CA GLY A 83 13.39 -4.20 -13.72
C GLY A 83 12.82 -4.98 -12.53
N THR A 84 11.56 -5.41 -12.59
CA THR A 84 10.94 -6.27 -11.58
C THR A 84 11.60 -7.65 -11.56
N THR A 85 11.99 -8.10 -10.36
CA THR A 85 12.61 -9.41 -10.13
C THR A 85 11.71 -10.24 -9.22
N ILE A 86 11.51 -11.51 -9.60
CA ILE A 86 10.74 -12.46 -8.80
C ILE A 86 11.62 -12.96 -7.66
N ALA A 87 11.28 -12.58 -6.43
CA ALA A 87 11.99 -12.98 -5.22
C ALA A 87 11.58 -14.39 -4.74
N CYS A 88 10.32 -14.77 -4.95
CA CYS A 88 9.80 -16.08 -4.56
C CYS A 88 8.50 -16.43 -5.32
N LYS A 89 8.25 -17.73 -5.50
CA LYS A 89 6.94 -18.25 -5.93
C LYS A 89 6.23 -18.82 -4.71
N LEU A 90 4.94 -18.53 -4.62
CA LEU A 90 4.05 -19.00 -3.57
C LEU A 90 3.12 -20.06 -4.15
N SER A 91 2.86 -21.09 -3.38
CA SER A 91 1.97 -22.19 -3.76
C SER A 91 0.60 -22.01 -3.12
N LYS A 92 -0.44 -22.46 -3.83
CA LYS A 92 -1.77 -22.58 -3.23
C LYS A 92 -1.69 -23.38 -1.92
N GLY A 93 -2.28 -22.86 -0.86
CA GLY A 93 -2.22 -23.45 0.48
C GLY A 93 -1.21 -22.81 1.43
N ASP A 94 -0.30 -21.95 0.92
CA ASP A 94 0.59 -21.16 1.78
C ASP A 94 -0.22 -20.27 2.74
N ILE A 95 0.34 -20.00 3.91
CA ILE A 95 -0.34 -19.25 4.98
C ILE A 95 0.02 -17.77 4.86
N ILE A 96 -1.00 -16.92 4.81
CA ILE A 96 -0.90 -15.47 4.81
C ILE A 96 -1.46 -14.93 6.12
N VAL A 97 -0.76 -13.96 6.71
CA VAL A 97 -1.27 -13.17 7.83
C VAL A 97 -1.20 -11.70 7.44
N ILE A 98 -2.35 -11.02 7.47
CA ILE A 98 -2.40 -9.57 7.28
C ILE A 98 -2.21 -8.90 8.63
N ASN A 99 -1.19 -8.07 8.77
CA ASN A 99 -0.83 -7.40 10.01
C ASN A 99 -1.50 -6.03 10.13
N SER A 100 -1.59 -5.29 9.03
CA SER A 100 -2.25 -3.98 9.01
C SER A 100 -2.78 -3.62 7.63
N VAL A 101 -3.70 -2.65 7.59
CA VAL A 101 -4.28 -2.08 6.39
C VAL A 101 -4.18 -0.56 6.47
N LYS A 102 -3.70 0.07 5.39
CA LYS A 102 -3.48 1.51 5.34
C LYS A 102 -4.08 2.11 4.09
N ASP A 103 -4.83 3.19 4.26
CA ASP A 103 -5.18 4.06 3.15
C ASP A 103 -4.07 5.07 2.92
N VAL A 104 -3.56 5.11 1.69
CA VAL A 104 -2.55 6.06 1.28
C VAL A 104 -3.11 6.99 0.22
N THR A 105 -3.31 8.25 0.63
CA THR A 105 -3.74 9.33 -0.26
C THR A 105 -2.51 10.03 -0.83
N ASN A 106 -2.31 9.90 -2.14
CA ASN A 106 -1.26 10.60 -2.87
C ASN A 106 -1.48 12.11 -2.77
N GLY A 107 -0.46 12.85 -2.32
CA GLY A 107 -0.57 14.29 -2.15
C GLY A 107 -0.65 15.11 -3.44
N VAL A 108 -0.20 14.55 -4.58
CA VAL A 108 -0.25 15.20 -5.89
C VAL A 108 -1.59 14.94 -6.59
N SER A 109 -2.01 13.68 -6.70
CA SER A 109 -3.25 13.32 -7.43
C SER A 109 -4.51 13.34 -6.56
N GLY A 110 -4.37 13.22 -5.23
CA GLY A 110 -5.48 13.00 -4.31
C GLY A 110 -6.07 11.59 -4.35
N THR A 111 -5.54 10.69 -5.21
CA THR A 111 -5.97 9.29 -5.28
C THR A 111 -5.64 8.59 -3.97
N THR A 112 -6.59 7.81 -3.45
CA THR A 112 -6.37 6.97 -2.27
C THR A 112 -6.35 5.51 -2.70
N SER A 113 -5.27 4.81 -2.35
CA SER A 113 -5.15 3.35 -2.50
C SER A 113 -5.18 2.71 -1.12
N THR A 114 -5.78 1.53 -1.02
CA THR A 114 -5.80 0.75 0.22
C THR A 114 -4.72 -0.31 0.14
N ILE A 115 -3.76 -0.29 1.06
CA ILE A 115 -2.62 -1.19 1.05
C ILE A 115 -2.71 -2.17 2.20
N LEU A 116 -2.52 -3.45 1.90
CA LEU A 116 -2.39 -4.53 2.87
C LEU A 116 -0.92 -4.82 3.15
N LEU A 117 -0.56 -4.85 4.43
CA LEU A 117 0.78 -5.21 4.89
C LEU A 117 0.68 -6.50 5.69
N GLY A 118 1.49 -7.48 5.32
CA GLY A 118 1.39 -8.80 5.90
C GLY A 118 2.64 -9.64 5.71
N GLU A 119 2.52 -10.90 6.09
CA GLU A 119 3.57 -11.89 5.95
C GLU A 119 3.00 -13.16 5.32
N VAL A 120 3.79 -13.80 4.45
CA VAL A 120 3.49 -15.12 3.91
C VAL A 120 4.50 -16.13 4.41
N THR A 121 4.01 -17.29 4.81
CA THR A 121 4.80 -18.39 5.34
C THR A 121 4.76 -19.54 4.34
N THR A 122 5.94 -19.92 3.82
CA THR A 122 6.07 -20.93 2.76
C THR A 122 7.02 -22.07 3.13
N GLY A 123 6.75 -23.23 2.52
CA GLY A 123 7.69 -24.36 2.45
C GLY A 123 7.92 -25.15 3.73
N ASN A 124 8.87 -26.10 3.63
CA ASN A 124 9.39 -26.89 4.74
C ASN A 124 10.92 -27.05 4.56
N PRO A 125 11.78 -26.37 5.35
CA PRO A 125 11.46 -25.59 6.55
C PRO A 125 10.72 -24.29 6.23
N SER A 126 9.82 -23.93 7.14
CA SER A 126 8.98 -22.74 7.06
C SER A 126 9.84 -21.47 6.97
N LYS A 127 9.56 -20.64 5.95
CA LYS A 127 10.17 -19.31 5.78
C LYS A 127 9.07 -18.27 5.67
N THR A 128 9.16 -17.26 6.53
CA THR A 128 8.26 -16.11 6.52
C THR A 128 8.88 -14.97 5.74
N LYS A 129 8.08 -14.32 4.89
CA LYS A 129 8.49 -13.15 4.11
C LYS A 129 7.41 -12.07 4.23
N PRO A 130 7.78 -10.81 4.50
CA PRO A 130 6.82 -9.73 4.48
C PRO A 130 6.39 -9.43 3.04
N PHE A 131 5.21 -8.85 2.89
CA PHE A 131 4.71 -8.37 1.62
C PHE A 131 3.80 -7.16 1.77
N GLU A 132 3.71 -6.42 0.67
CA GLU A 132 2.75 -5.36 0.42
C GLU A 132 1.79 -5.79 -0.71
N TYR A 133 0.54 -5.35 -0.68
CA TYR A 133 -0.45 -5.62 -1.72
C TYR A 133 -1.45 -4.46 -1.84
N ASP A 134 -1.69 -3.97 -3.06
CA ASP A 134 -2.73 -2.97 -3.32
C ASP A 134 -4.12 -3.63 -3.41
N TRP A 135 -4.99 -3.23 -2.49
CA TRP A 135 -6.35 -3.73 -2.37
C TRP A 135 -7.28 -2.92 -3.28
N GLY A 136 -7.46 -3.42 -4.51
CA GLY A 136 -8.34 -2.82 -5.52
C GLY A 136 -9.78 -3.36 -5.46
N ASN A 137 -10.02 -4.51 -6.10
CA ASN A 137 -11.35 -5.13 -6.14
C ASN A 137 -11.47 -6.20 -5.04
N GLN A 138 -12.51 -6.07 -4.22
CA GLN A 138 -12.78 -7.04 -3.15
C GLN A 138 -13.02 -8.45 -3.70
N GLN A 139 -12.07 -9.35 -3.47
CA GLN A 139 -12.24 -10.79 -3.63
C GLN A 139 -11.63 -11.55 -2.43
N ILE A 140 -11.87 -11.13 -1.19
CA ILE A 140 -11.84 -12.11 -0.08
C ILE A 140 -13.21 -12.79 -0.11
N ALA A 141 -13.32 -13.82 -0.94
CA ALA A 141 -14.51 -14.65 -0.97
C ALA A 141 -14.62 -15.39 0.36
N LYS A 142 -15.55 -14.95 1.22
CA LYS A 142 -15.91 -15.65 2.44
C LYS A 142 -16.77 -16.87 2.10
N ASN A 143 -16.24 -17.88 1.40
CA ASN A 143 -16.94 -19.18 1.34
C ASN A 143 -16.09 -20.39 0.91
N SER A 144 -15.64 -21.12 1.91
CA SER A 144 -15.79 -22.59 1.97
C SER A 144 -15.54 -23.00 3.42
N LYS A 145 -16.61 -23.28 4.18
CA LYS A 145 -16.53 -23.86 5.54
C LYS A 145 -15.88 -23.00 6.65
N GLY A 146 -15.94 -21.67 6.55
CA GLY A 146 -15.51 -20.75 7.62
C GLY A 146 -14.03 -20.31 7.60
N VAL A 147 -13.29 -20.64 6.54
CA VAL A 147 -11.90 -20.21 6.34
C VAL A 147 -11.84 -19.02 5.39
N TYR A 148 -10.99 -18.03 5.70
CA TYR A 148 -10.70 -16.92 4.79
C TYR A 148 -9.74 -17.38 3.68
N LEU A 149 -10.10 -17.07 2.43
CA LEU A 149 -9.28 -17.37 1.25
C LEU A 149 -8.80 -16.05 0.64
N PHE A 150 -7.50 -15.95 0.39
CA PHE A 150 -6.92 -14.84 -0.35
C PHE A 150 -6.83 -15.20 -1.84
N THR A 151 -7.49 -14.41 -2.69
CA THR A 151 -7.52 -14.60 -4.15
C THR A 151 -7.31 -13.28 -4.86
N PHE A 152 -6.82 -13.34 -6.09
CA PHE A 152 -6.64 -12.17 -6.96
C PHE A 152 -7.76 -12.13 -7.99
N ASP A 153 -8.02 -10.96 -8.59
CA ASP A 153 -8.93 -10.87 -9.72
C ASP A 153 -8.42 -11.74 -10.86
N THR A 154 -9.21 -12.76 -11.22
CA THR A 154 -9.02 -13.47 -12.47
C THR A 154 -9.60 -12.65 -13.61
N ALA A 155 -8.94 -12.66 -14.75
CA ALA A 155 -9.49 -12.04 -15.94
C ALA A 155 -10.86 -12.66 -16.29
N ASP A 156 -11.76 -11.89 -16.91
CA ASP A 156 -13.13 -12.36 -17.17
C ASP A 156 -13.20 -13.63 -18.04
N TRP A 157 -12.17 -13.92 -18.83
CA TRP A 157 -12.07 -15.14 -19.64
C TRP A 157 -11.54 -16.37 -18.88
N GLU A 158 -11.10 -16.19 -17.63
CA GLU A 158 -10.64 -17.25 -16.73
C GLU A 158 -11.69 -17.61 -15.65
N LYS A 159 -12.85 -16.93 -15.65
CA LYS A 159 -14.00 -17.18 -14.76
C LYS A 159 -14.90 -18.32 -15.24
#